data_AF-A0AAV7MZK9-F1
#
_entry.id   AF-A0AAV7MZK9-F1
#
_cell.length_a   1.000
_cell.length_b   1.000
_cell.length_c   1.000
_cell.angle_alpha   90.00
_cell.angle_beta   90.00
_cell.angle_gamma   90.00
#
_symmetry.space_group_name_H-M   'P 1'
#
loop_
_entity.id
_entity.type
_entity.pdbx_description
1 polymer ?
#
loop_
_entity_poly.entity_id
_entity_poly.type
_entity_poly.pdbx_seq_one_letter_code
_entity_poly.pdbx_strand_id
1 'polypeptide(L)'
;MATKCFTVCCEKNAKVNRASWKRGSTRCRGTAGGAACSPVACRPKVVEVEQSSVGNGRSRLSTVRATRGIDCVRRAPRGRARRLLPNPATNASQCVPSPQKLDRQTDNSGCKKTMDMGNQHPSVIRLQEIQRQVKDIGQQVCSFSGLPGDVDYRNMERSLTKYLFEIDSIETEGKADVQHARKRAAQEVEQLLKELEQNANHPSRLAINKIFKEAQQLVERETTPLNGGTCSVSDEFEEGIQDIVSRIVQVKTGGKNFLRKARYRTLVRVLAIQEIIESCMKKQMLALPLYNDAHPSVSKINSIMNDVNRARGSLISLLAGVHDSETYKHLSCVLIGLLADLDSLDVSGHTEVRNYRKEVVEEINSLLKHLDLEVEGERTSAYDLTRNESILKIEEIRNKMKQIKAELLKNPGSLSDFHSAPKIELQGLIAQLDEVSPGKNPCIREARRRAVVEVQAIITYIDLKEALEKRQTYVEEVPTEHPSHKAVWVVLGHLSVLQAEVLLFDGNRADKDYIRLEEFVTKQLLVLDAVDSQGDELSKQARKQAVKFANSILSYLDMKTDEWEY
;
A
#
# COMPACT_ATOMS: atom_id res chain seq x y z
N MET A 1 8.68 20.92 48.98
CA MET A 1 9.67 20.51 47.94
C MET A 1 9.09 19.37 47.11
N ALA A 2 8.05 19.66 46.33
CA ALA A 2 7.33 18.66 45.55
C ALA A 2 6.65 19.36 44.36
N THR A 3 7.33 19.39 43.21
CA THR A 3 6.75 19.69 41.89
C THR A 3 7.81 19.34 40.85
N LYS A 4 7.86 18.07 40.44
CA LYS A 4 8.61 17.54 39.27
C LYS A 4 8.36 16.04 39.18
N CYS A 5 7.19 15.64 38.69
CA CYS A 5 6.92 14.25 38.31
C CYS A 5 5.76 14.16 37.31
N PHE A 6 5.72 15.02 36.30
CA PHE A 6 4.87 14.85 35.10
C PHE A 6 5.46 15.68 33.95
N THR A 7 6.65 15.30 33.49
CA THR A 7 7.24 15.89 32.27
C THR A 7 8.32 14.96 31.71
N VAL A 8 7.92 13.82 31.14
CA VAL A 8 8.73 13.10 30.14
C VAL A 8 7.77 12.43 29.15
N CYS A 9 8.09 12.57 27.86
CA CYS A 9 7.46 11.96 26.68
C CYS A 9 6.11 12.55 26.22
N CYS A 10 6.19 13.68 25.50
CA CYS A 10 5.45 13.89 24.25
C CYS A 10 5.86 15.23 23.63
N GLU A 11 7.02 15.32 22.97
CA GLU A 11 7.30 16.40 22.00
C GLU A 11 8.59 16.13 21.20
N LYS A 12 8.43 15.46 20.05
CA LYS A 12 9.25 15.76 18.87
C LYS A 12 8.31 15.71 17.66
N ASN A 13 7.56 16.79 17.48
CA ASN A 13 7.17 17.21 16.15
C ASN A 13 6.76 18.68 16.13
N ALA A 14 7.43 19.40 15.22
CA ALA A 14 7.02 20.61 14.53
C ALA A 14 7.56 21.98 15.02
N LYS A 15 8.11 22.68 14.01
CA LYS A 15 8.14 24.14 13.76
C LYS A 15 9.45 24.90 14.02
N VAL A 16 10.11 25.18 12.89
CA VAL A 16 10.30 26.52 12.31
C VAL A 16 10.43 27.66 13.34
N ASN A 17 11.63 28.21 13.43
CA ASN A 17 11.84 29.59 13.85
C ASN A 17 13.10 30.15 13.17
N ARG A 18 12.90 31.09 12.23
CA ARG A 18 13.86 32.16 11.97
C ARG A 18 13.09 33.47 11.90
N ALA A 19 13.11 34.19 13.02
CA ALA A 19 12.79 35.60 13.06
C ALA A 19 14.08 36.42 13.17
N SER A 20 14.17 37.41 12.30
CA SER A 20 14.81 38.73 12.43
C SER A 20 16.27 38.84 12.90
N TRP A 21 17.09 39.39 12.01
CA TRP A 21 18.16 40.31 12.37
C TRP A 21 17.77 41.74 11.94
N LYS A 22 17.98 42.70 12.85
CA LYS A 22 17.71 44.15 12.71
C LYS A 22 19.02 44.93 12.52
N ARG A 23 18.87 46.11 11.89
CA ARG A 23 19.70 47.36 11.87
C ARG A 23 20.40 47.63 10.52
N GLY A 24 20.34 48.82 9.91
CA GLY A 24 19.77 50.10 10.35
C GLY A 24 19.73 51.20 9.26
N SER A 25 19.12 52.33 9.65
CA SER A 25 19.22 53.75 9.20
C SER A 25 20.25 54.08 8.09
N THR A 26 20.01 54.92 7.07
CA THR A 26 19.69 56.37 7.16
C THR A 26 19.22 56.97 5.82
N ARG A 27 18.34 57.97 5.95
CA ARG A 27 17.92 59.07 5.05
C ARG A 27 19.03 59.66 4.14
N CYS A 28 18.70 59.93 2.86
CA CYS A 28 19.21 61.07 2.08
C CYS A 28 18.15 61.57 1.05
N ARG A 29 17.98 62.90 0.99
CA ARG A 29 17.16 63.68 0.05
C ARG A 29 18.03 64.18 -1.11
N GLY A 30 17.40 64.49 -2.25
CA GLY A 30 17.86 65.46 -3.25
C GLY A 30 17.37 65.07 -4.66
N THR A 31 16.25 65.60 -5.17
CA THR A 31 16.02 66.87 -5.93
C THR A 31 16.63 66.96 -7.34
N ALA A 32 15.78 67.44 -8.26
CA ALA A 32 16.00 67.94 -9.63
C ALA A 32 15.95 66.89 -10.76
N GLY A 33 15.20 67.07 -11.87
CA GLY A 33 14.32 68.16 -12.32
C GLY A 33 13.94 67.97 -13.79
N GLY A 34 12.89 68.68 -14.24
CA GLY A 34 12.59 69.10 -15.62
C GLY A 34 12.16 68.03 -16.64
N ALA A 35 10.88 68.00 -17.06
CA ALA A 35 10.37 68.69 -18.28
C ALA A 35 10.16 67.64 -19.40
N ALA A 36 9.16 67.64 -20.29
CA ALA A 36 7.91 68.37 -20.49
C ALA A 36 7.11 67.63 -21.60
N CYS A 37 5.83 68.01 -21.76
CA CYS A 37 5.00 67.92 -22.98
C CYS A 37 4.36 66.57 -23.42
N SER A 38 3.03 66.49 -23.23
CA SER A 38 2.06 65.92 -24.20
C SER A 38 1.89 66.89 -25.41
N PRO A 39 1.06 66.67 -26.47
CA PRO A 39 -0.02 65.68 -26.70
C PRO A 39 -0.16 65.15 -28.17
N VAL A 40 -1.30 64.48 -28.44
CA VAL A 40 -2.09 64.42 -29.71
C VAL A 40 -2.33 63.03 -30.33
N ALA A 41 -3.59 62.87 -30.74
CA ALA A 41 -4.38 61.72 -31.17
C ALA A 41 -4.01 61.07 -32.53
N CYS A 42 -4.49 59.84 -32.75
CA CYS A 42 -5.51 59.50 -33.77
C CYS A 42 -5.75 57.97 -33.89
N ARG A 43 -7.03 57.59 -34.09
CA ARG A 43 -7.52 56.25 -34.51
C ARG A 43 -7.12 55.95 -35.97
N PRO A 44 -7.21 54.68 -36.46
CA PRO A 44 -8.43 54.20 -37.18
C PRO A 44 -8.80 52.72 -36.87
N LYS A 45 -10.09 52.38 -36.71
CA LYS A 45 -11.08 51.78 -37.66
C LYS A 45 -10.99 50.25 -37.92
N VAL A 46 -12.13 49.63 -37.61
CA VAL A 46 -12.69 48.29 -37.90
C VAL A 46 -12.85 48.04 -39.41
N VAL A 47 -12.71 46.79 -39.87
CA VAL A 47 -13.56 46.14 -40.91
C VAL A 47 -13.50 44.60 -40.78
N GLU A 48 -14.68 43.96 -40.68
CA GLU A 48 -14.97 42.54 -40.93
C GLU A 48 -14.92 42.23 -42.44
N VAL A 49 -14.52 41.01 -42.84
CA VAL A 49 -15.01 40.39 -44.09
C VAL A 49 -15.22 38.89 -43.88
N GLU A 50 -16.37 38.44 -44.35
CA GLU A 50 -16.94 37.10 -44.33
C GLU A 50 -16.90 36.48 -45.76
N GLN A 51 -17.06 35.14 -45.86
CA GLN A 51 -17.51 34.35 -47.03
C GLN A 51 -16.48 34.12 -48.19
N SER A 52 -16.40 33.00 -48.94
CA SER A 52 -17.12 31.70 -49.03
C SER A 52 -16.51 30.78 -50.14
N SER A 53 -16.52 29.46 -49.91
CA SER A 53 -16.95 28.36 -50.82
C SER A 53 -16.13 27.81 -52.03
N VAL A 54 -16.32 26.48 -52.21
CA VAL A 54 -16.19 25.57 -53.40
C VAL A 54 -14.77 25.01 -53.70
N GLY A 55 -14.49 23.72 -53.91
CA GLY A 55 -15.26 22.45 -53.99
C GLY A 55 -14.43 21.32 -54.65
N ASN A 56 -14.90 20.06 -54.54
CA ASN A 56 -14.47 18.79 -55.19
C ASN A 56 -13.16 18.09 -54.73
N GLY A 57 -13.06 16.76 -54.57
CA GLY A 57 -13.92 15.67 -55.06
C GLY A 57 -13.66 14.29 -54.41
N ARG A 58 -14.56 13.36 -54.77
CA ARG A 58 -14.83 12.00 -54.26
C ARG A 58 -13.87 10.90 -54.77
N SER A 59 -13.82 9.77 -54.04
CA SER A 59 -14.12 8.39 -54.52
C SER A 59 -14.20 7.43 -53.30
N ARG A 60 -15.36 6.82 -52.95
CA ARG A 60 -15.97 5.55 -53.46
C ARG A 60 -15.09 4.31 -53.16
N LEU A 61 -15.55 3.13 -52.75
CA LEU A 61 -16.83 2.51 -52.35
C LEU A 61 -16.46 1.06 -51.95
N SER A 62 -17.07 0.47 -50.92
CA SER A 62 -17.63 -0.90 -51.04
C SER A 62 -18.49 -1.27 -49.83
N THR A 63 -19.72 -1.61 -50.17
CA THR A 63 -20.83 -2.18 -49.41
C THR A 63 -20.62 -3.70 -49.23
N VAL A 64 -21.02 -4.33 -48.11
CA VAL A 64 -21.75 -5.63 -48.08
C VAL A 64 -22.43 -5.86 -46.70
N ARG A 65 -23.77 -5.99 -46.78
CA ARG A 65 -24.78 -6.81 -46.06
C ARG A 65 -24.90 -6.91 -44.52
N ALA A 66 -26.16 -6.69 -44.15
CA ALA A 66 -26.89 -7.13 -42.96
C ALA A 66 -27.13 -8.66 -42.87
N THR A 67 -27.25 -9.16 -41.63
CA THR A 67 -28.17 -10.24 -41.19
C THR A 67 -28.54 -9.97 -39.71
N ARG A 68 -29.85 -9.76 -39.40
CA ARG A 68 -30.75 -10.66 -38.63
C ARG A 68 -30.15 -11.12 -37.28
N GLY A 69 -30.67 -10.82 -36.09
CA GLY A 69 -32.07 -10.73 -35.64
C GLY A 69 -32.50 -12.04 -35.00
N ILE A 70 -32.39 -12.17 -33.66
CA ILE A 70 -33.09 -13.20 -32.85
C ILE A 70 -33.46 -12.59 -31.48
N ASP A 71 -34.76 -12.41 -31.30
CA ASP A 71 -35.47 -12.28 -30.01
C ASP A 71 -35.39 -13.59 -29.21
N CYS A 72 -35.31 -13.51 -27.88
CA CYS A 72 -35.92 -14.52 -26.99
C CYS A 72 -36.17 -13.99 -25.55
N VAL A 73 -37.36 -13.44 -25.36
CA VAL A 73 -38.38 -13.82 -24.37
C VAL A 73 -37.97 -14.06 -22.90
N ARG A 74 -38.51 -13.16 -22.06
CA ARG A 74 -38.82 -13.29 -20.63
C ARG A 74 -39.32 -14.68 -20.21
N ARG A 75 -38.79 -15.22 -19.10
CA ARG A 75 -39.59 -16.01 -18.14
C ARG A 75 -39.06 -15.90 -16.72
N ALA A 76 -39.89 -15.34 -15.84
CA ALA A 76 -39.79 -15.47 -14.39
C ALA A 76 -40.28 -16.86 -13.94
N PRO A 77 -39.97 -17.26 -12.69
CA PRO A 77 -40.97 -17.96 -11.91
C PRO A 77 -41.21 -17.35 -10.53
N ARG A 78 -42.48 -17.45 -10.15
CA ARG A 78 -43.10 -17.06 -8.88
C ARG A 78 -42.67 -17.99 -7.74
N GLY A 79 -42.67 -17.46 -6.53
CA GLY A 79 -42.41 -18.21 -5.30
C GLY A 79 -43.55 -19.14 -4.87
N ARG A 80 -43.24 -20.05 -3.93
CA ARG A 80 -44.17 -20.61 -2.95
C ARG A 80 -43.42 -21.05 -1.68
N ALA A 81 -44.18 -21.04 -0.58
CA ALA A 81 -43.74 -20.93 0.80
C ALA A 81 -43.48 -22.27 1.54
N ARG A 82 -42.79 -22.12 2.69
CA ARG A 82 -42.89 -22.84 3.99
C ARG A 82 -42.86 -24.38 4.01
N ARG A 83 -41.88 -24.93 4.74
CA ARG A 83 -42.15 -25.85 5.88
C ARG A 83 -40.99 -25.90 6.88
N LEU A 84 -41.35 -26.13 8.14
CA LEU A 84 -40.59 -26.08 9.40
C LEU A 84 -39.87 -27.41 9.73
N LEU A 85 -38.66 -27.33 10.32
CA LEU A 85 -38.04 -28.12 11.43
C LEU A 85 -38.02 -29.69 11.36
N PRO A 86 -37.21 -30.43 12.19
CA PRO A 86 -36.25 -30.03 13.24
C PRO A 86 -34.85 -30.73 13.19
N ASN A 87 -33.96 -30.27 14.09
CA ASN A 87 -32.68 -30.89 14.49
C ASN A 87 -32.84 -32.29 15.13
N PRO A 88 -31.72 -33.02 15.30
CA PRO A 88 -31.30 -33.29 16.69
C PRO A 88 -29.78 -33.14 16.95
N ALA A 89 -29.48 -32.78 18.21
CA ALA A 89 -28.20 -32.96 18.91
C ALA A 89 -27.93 -34.48 19.17
N THR A 90 -26.80 -35.01 19.66
CA THR A 90 -25.79 -34.58 20.63
C THR A 90 -24.69 -35.66 20.67
N ASN A 91 -23.46 -35.31 21.10
CA ASN A 91 -22.48 -36.16 21.84
C ASN A 91 -21.86 -37.38 21.12
N ALA A 92 -20.63 -37.86 21.40
CA ALA A 92 -19.49 -37.45 22.20
C ALA A 92 -18.33 -38.45 21.90
N SER A 93 -17.11 -38.06 22.30
CA SER A 93 -16.01 -38.92 22.78
C SER A 93 -15.25 -39.86 21.83
N GLN A 94 -14.04 -39.40 21.48
CA GLN A 94 -12.74 -39.94 21.92
C GLN A 94 -12.51 -41.47 22.10
N CYS A 95 -11.41 -41.88 21.45
CA CYS A 95 -10.32 -42.75 21.93
C CYS A 95 -10.42 -44.29 21.83
N VAL A 96 -9.58 -44.80 20.91
CA VAL A 96 -8.57 -45.89 20.99
C VAL A 96 -8.87 -47.11 21.89
N PRO A 97 -8.66 -48.33 21.36
CA PRO A 97 -7.52 -49.10 21.87
C PRO A 97 -6.71 -49.83 20.77
N SER A 98 -5.40 -49.92 21.01
CA SER A 98 -4.47 -50.88 20.39
C SER A 98 -4.33 -52.15 21.29
N PRO A 99 -3.44 -53.12 21.04
CA PRO A 99 -3.79 -54.42 20.46
C PRO A 99 -3.44 -55.62 21.38
N GLN A 100 -4.08 -56.77 21.18
CA GLN A 100 -3.64 -58.05 21.78
C GLN A 100 -3.65 -59.20 20.77
N LYS A 101 -2.69 -60.12 20.99
CA LYS A 101 -2.04 -61.09 20.10
C LYS A 101 -2.70 -62.50 20.07
N LEU A 102 -2.10 -63.35 19.21
CA LEU A 102 -2.10 -64.83 19.07
C LEU A 102 -3.10 -65.36 18.03
N ASP A 103 -2.77 -66.21 17.05
CA ASP A 103 -1.59 -67.05 16.86
C ASP A 103 -1.46 -67.51 15.38
N ARG A 104 -0.21 -67.83 14.97
CA ARG A 104 0.30 -68.88 14.03
C ARG A 104 -0.53 -69.27 12.78
N GLN A 105 0.02 -69.55 11.59
CA GLN A 105 1.38 -69.87 11.14
C GLN A 105 1.39 -69.76 9.60
N THR A 106 2.48 -69.22 9.06
CA THR A 106 3.11 -69.47 7.75
C THR A 106 2.32 -70.25 6.69
N ASP A 107 2.01 -69.57 5.58
CA ASP A 107 2.44 -70.04 4.26
C ASP A 107 2.79 -68.88 3.34
N ASN A 108 3.99 -68.99 2.78
CA ASN A 108 4.70 -68.00 2.01
C ASN A 108 4.28 -68.12 0.54
N SER A 109 3.46 -67.20 0.04
CA SER A 109 3.46 -66.87 -1.39
C SER A 109 3.30 -65.36 -1.55
N GLY A 110 4.44 -64.69 -1.72
CA GLY A 110 4.48 -63.28 -2.02
C GLY A 110 3.79 -63.02 -3.36
N CYS A 111 2.61 -62.40 -3.32
CA CYS A 111 2.13 -61.61 -4.44
C CYS A 111 2.48 -60.14 -4.15
N LYS A 112 3.75 -59.80 -4.40
CA LYS A 112 4.06 -58.44 -4.86
C LYS A 112 3.12 -58.19 -6.03
N LYS A 113 2.08 -57.37 -5.85
CA LYS A 113 1.45 -56.69 -6.99
C LYS A 113 2.52 -55.77 -7.57
N THR A 114 3.34 -56.35 -8.43
CA THR A 114 4.07 -55.66 -9.47
C THR A 114 3.06 -54.74 -10.13
N MET A 115 3.32 -53.42 -10.06
CA MET A 115 2.66 -52.47 -10.96
C MET A 115 2.91 -52.98 -12.37
N ASP A 116 1.87 -53.51 -13.00
CA ASP A 116 1.88 -53.93 -14.38
C ASP A 116 2.02 -52.66 -15.24
N MET A 117 3.26 -52.31 -15.55
CA MET A 117 3.63 -51.20 -16.42
C MET A 117 3.69 -51.66 -17.90
N GLY A 118 2.99 -52.75 -18.26
CA GLY A 118 3.13 -53.38 -19.57
C GLY A 118 2.16 -52.92 -20.66
N ASN A 119 0.95 -52.45 -20.34
CA ASN A 119 -0.08 -52.15 -21.36
C ASN A 119 -0.97 -50.96 -20.97
N GLN A 120 -0.41 -49.77 -20.78
CA GLN A 120 -1.23 -48.57 -20.70
C GLN A 120 -1.84 -48.24 -22.07
N HIS A 121 -3.15 -48.01 -22.10
CA HIS A 121 -3.87 -47.62 -23.30
C HIS A 121 -3.25 -46.36 -23.94
N PRO A 122 -3.08 -46.29 -25.27
CA PRO A 122 -2.51 -45.10 -25.92
C PRO A 122 -3.26 -43.81 -25.57
N SER A 123 -4.60 -43.85 -25.46
CA SER A 123 -5.42 -42.73 -24.97
C SER A 123 -5.10 -42.31 -23.53
N VAL A 124 -4.75 -43.25 -22.64
CA VAL A 124 -4.38 -42.96 -21.25
C VAL A 124 -3.01 -42.31 -21.18
N ILE A 125 -2.05 -42.78 -21.99
CA ILE A 125 -0.72 -42.16 -22.10
C ILE A 125 -0.87 -40.72 -22.63
N ARG A 126 -1.70 -40.51 -23.66
CA ARG A 126 -1.96 -39.17 -24.20
C ARG A 126 -2.61 -38.24 -23.17
N LEU A 127 -3.59 -38.74 -22.41
CA LEU A 127 -4.22 -37.97 -21.32
C LEU A 127 -3.21 -37.57 -20.25
N GLN A 128 -2.32 -38.49 -19.84
CA GLN A 128 -1.27 -38.19 -18.86
C GLN A 128 -0.30 -37.11 -19.34
N GLU A 129 0.06 -37.14 -20.64
CA GLU A 129 0.91 -36.11 -21.23
C GLU A 129 0.23 -34.74 -21.21
N ILE A 130 -1.05 -34.67 -21.58
CA ILE A 130 -1.81 -33.42 -21.51
C ILE A 130 -1.92 -32.96 -20.06
N GLN A 131 -2.23 -33.85 -19.11
CA GLN A 131 -2.30 -33.50 -17.68
C GLN A 131 -0.98 -32.96 -17.13
N ARG A 132 0.17 -33.44 -17.61
CA ARG A 132 1.48 -32.87 -17.25
C ARG A 132 1.59 -31.42 -17.70
N GLN A 133 1.18 -31.11 -18.93
CA GLN A 133 1.22 -29.75 -19.46
C GLN A 133 0.19 -28.84 -18.79
N VAL A 134 -1.01 -29.35 -18.52
CA VAL A 134 -2.06 -28.67 -17.75
C VAL A 134 -1.56 -28.31 -16.36
N LYS A 135 -0.79 -29.17 -15.70
CA LYS A 135 -0.17 -28.89 -14.40
C LYS A 135 0.82 -27.72 -14.45
N ASP A 136 1.61 -27.62 -15.52
CA ASP A 136 2.55 -26.50 -15.70
C ASP A 136 1.81 -25.18 -15.93
N ILE A 137 0.74 -25.19 -16.73
CA ILE A 137 -0.14 -24.01 -16.88
C ILE A 137 -0.89 -23.70 -15.58
N GLY A 138 -1.32 -24.71 -14.83
CA GLY A 138 -1.98 -24.53 -13.53
C GLY A 138 -1.13 -23.75 -12.54
N GLN A 139 0.20 -23.95 -12.55
CA GLN A 139 1.13 -23.14 -11.74
C GLN A 139 1.17 -21.68 -12.21
N GLN A 140 1.09 -21.45 -13.52
CA GLN A 140 1.03 -20.10 -14.09
C GLN A 140 -0.29 -19.41 -13.72
N VAL A 141 -1.43 -20.11 -13.80
CA VAL A 141 -2.75 -19.60 -13.39
C VAL A 141 -2.77 -19.23 -11.90
N CYS A 142 -2.23 -20.09 -11.03
CA CYS A 142 -2.12 -19.83 -9.59
C CYS A 142 -1.28 -18.57 -9.27
N SER A 143 -0.30 -18.25 -10.11
CA SER A 143 0.61 -17.11 -9.94
C SER A 143 0.27 -15.92 -10.85
N PHE A 144 -0.83 -16.00 -11.59
CA PHE A 144 -1.26 -14.97 -12.53
C PHE A 144 -1.88 -13.80 -11.79
N SER A 145 -1.22 -12.64 -11.90
CA SER A 145 -1.61 -11.39 -11.24
C SER A 145 -2.08 -10.31 -12.23
N GLY A 146 -2.36 -10.67 -13.47
CA GLY A 146 -2.73 -9.73 -14.53
C GLY A 146 -4.23 -9.40 -14.58
N LEU A 147 -4.64 -8.70 -15.63
CA LEU A 147 -6.03 -8.40 -16.01
C LEU A 147 -6.47 -9.26 -17.21
N PRO A 148 -7.78 -9.33 -17.51
CA PRO A 148 -8.28 -10.05 -18.69
C PRO A 148 -7.73 -9.51 -20.02
N GLY A 149 -7.32 -8.23 -20.04
CA GLY A 149 -6.75 -7.60 -21.23
C GLY A 149 -5.30 -8.02 -21.53
N ASP A 150 -4.60 -8.63 -20.57
CA ASP A 150 -3.16 -8.88 -20.66
C ASP A 150 -2.84 -10.00 -21.65
N VAL A 151 -1.67 -9.91 -22.29
CA VAL A 151 -1.22 -10.92 -23.27
C VAL A 151 -1.07 -12.29 -22.59
N ASP A 152 -0.57 -12.32 -21.37
CA ASP A 152 -0.38 -13.55 -20.59
C ASP A 152 -1.72 -14.24 -20.29
N TYR A 153 -2.76 -13.47 -19.94
CA TYR A 153 -4.12 -13.99 -19.73
C TYR A 153 -4.60 -14.73 -20.98
N ARG A 154 -4.53 -14.06 -22.14
CA ARG A 154 -4.99 -14.61 -23.42
C ARG A 154 -4.18 -15.84 -23.83
N ASN A 155 -2.88 -15.86 -23.52
CA ASN A 155 -2.02 -17.00 -23.83
C ASN A 155 -2.37 -18.23 -22.98
N MET A 156 -2.59 -18.07 -21.67
CA MET A 156 -3.03 -19.15 -20.80
C MET A 156 -4.44 -19.63 -21.15
N GLU A 157 -5.38 -18.71 -21.37
CA GLU A 157 -6.76 -19.01 -21.79
C GLU A 157 -6.77 -19.82 -23.10
N ARG A 158 -6.01 -19.38 -24.12
CA ARG A 158 -5.88 -20.08 -25.40
C ARG A 158 -5.28 -21.48 -25.22
N SER A 159 -4.28 -21.62 -24.36
CA SER A 159 -3.60 -22.90 -24.12
C SER A 159 -4.49 -23.89 -23.37
N LEU A 160 -5.19 -23.44 -22.33
CA LEU A 160 -6.19 -24.26 -21.61
C LEU A 160 -7.33 -24.67 -22.53
N THR A 161 -7.86 -23.75 -23.33
CA THR A 161 -8.91 -24.05 -24.32
C THR A 161 -8.43 -25.07 -25.35
N LYS A 162 -7.17 -24.96 -25.81
CA LYS A 162 -6.54 -25.95 -26.70
C LYS A 162 -6.47 -27.32 -26.02
N TYR A 163 -6.05 -27.41 -24.76
CA TYR A 163 -6.02 -28.68 -24.04
C TYR A 163 -7.40 -29.28 -23.83
N LEU A 164 -8.43 -28.47 -23.61
CA LEU A 164 -9.81 -28.96 -23.53
C LEU A 164 -10.24 -29.63 -24.84
N PHE A 165 -9.98 -29.00 -25.98
CA PHE A 165 -10.25 -29.60 -27.29
C PHE A 165 -9.43 -30.87 -27.54
N GLU A 166 -8.16 -30.90 -27.15
CA GLU A 166 -7.33 -32.09 -27.27
C GLU A 166 -7.89 -33.24 -26.41
N ILE A 167 -8.32 -32.97 -25.17
CA ILE A 167 -8.95 -33.96 -24.27
C ILE A 167 -10.24 -34.51 -24.88
N ASP A 168 -11.09 -33.64 -25.43
CA ASP A 168 -12.36 -34.05 -26.04
C ASP A 168 -12.16 -34.90 -27.30
N SER A 169 -11.09 -34.66 -28.06
CA SER A 169 -10.73 -35.43 -29.25
C SER A 169 -10.24 -36.85 -28.96
N ILE A 170 -9.95 -37.19 -27.70
CA ILE A 170 -9.42 -38.51 -27.33
C ILE A 170 -10.54 -39.55 -27.35
N GLU A 171 -10.32 -40.56 -28.20
CA GLU A 171 -11.17 -41.74 -28.30
C GLU A 171 -11.05 -42.61 -27.05
N THR A 172 -12.21 -42.95 -26.48
CA THR A 172 -12.30 -43.74 -25.24
C THR A 172 -12.62 -45.20 -25.49
N GLU A 173 -12.95 -45.59 -26.72
CA GLU A 173 -13.31 -46.96 -27.12
C GLU A 173 -14.38 -47.62 -26.21
N GLY A 174 -15.20 -46.83 -25.52
CA GLY A 174 -16.15 -47.33 -24.53
C GLY A 174 -15.55 -47.82 -23.21
N LYS A 175 -14.22 -47.73 -23.01
CA LYS A 175 -13.54 -48.13 -21.78
C LYS A 175 -13.82 -47.12 -20.66
N ALA A 176 -14.49 -47.59 -19.60
CA ALA A 176 -14.88 -46.76 -18.46
C ALA A 176 -13.70 -46.02 -17.82
N ASP A 177 -12.55 -46.69 -17.67
CA ASP A 177 -11.34 -46.10 -17.08
C ASP A 177 -10.82 -44.91 -17.89
N VAL A 178 -10.83 -45.01 -19.22
CA VAL A 178 -10.41 -43.95 -20.14
C VAL A 178 -11.41 -42.80 -20.14
N GLN A 179 -12.72 -43.11 -20.10
CA GLN A 179 -13.77 -42.10 -19.99
C GLN A 179 -13.67 -41.31 -18.68
N HIS A 180 -13.42 -41.99 -17.56
CA HIS A 180 -13.22 -41.35 -16.27
C HIS A 180 -11.95 -40.51 -16.22
N ALA A 181 -10.84 -40.99 -16.82
CA ALA A 181 -9.61 -40.21 -16.95
C ALA A 181 -9.83 -38.94 -17.79
N ARG A 182 -10.49 -39.06 -18.95
CA ARG A 182 -10.84 -37.93 -19.82
C ARG A 182 -11.71 -36.91 -19.11
N LYS A 183 -12.77 -37.36 -18.43
CA LYS A 183 -13.68 -36.49 -17.67
C LYS A 183 -12.94 -35.73 -16.58
N ARG A 184 -12.06 -36.40 -15.82
CA ARG A 184 -11.26 -35.74 -14.78
C ARG A 184 -10.31 -34.69 -15.37
N ALA A 185 -9.62 -35.00 -16.46
CA ALA A 185 -8.72 -34.07 -17.12
C ALA A 185 -9.48 -32.83 -17.66
N ALA A 186 -10.65 -33.02 -18.29
CA ALA A 186 -11.49 -31.92 -18.76
C ALA A 186 -11.95 -31.02 -17.59
N GLN A 187 -12.43 -31.63 -16.50
CA GLN A 187 -12.85 -30.89 -15.30
C GLN A 187 -11.70 -30.09 -14.66
N GLU A 188 -10.48 -30.62 -14.67
CA GLU A 188 -9.28 -29.93 -14.19
C GLU A 188 -8.99 -28.67 -15.04
N VAL A 189 -9.04 -28.79 -16.37
CA VAL A 189 -8.84 -27.66 -17.29
C VAL A 189 -9.94 -26.60 -17.16
N GLU A 190 -11.21 -27.01 -17.07
CA GLU A 190 -12.34 -26.10 -16.86
C GLU A 190 -12.22 -25.34 -15.54
N GLN A 191 -11.79 -26.03 -14.47
CA GLN A 191 -11.55 -25.42 -13.17
C GLN A 191 -10.42 -24.38 -13.24
N LEU A 192 -9.33 -24.67 -13.95
CA LEU A 192 -8.24 -23.71 -14.16
C LEU A 192 -8.67 -22.48 -14.98
N LEU A 193 -9.51 -22.65 -16.01
CA LEU A 193 -10.09 -21.52 -16.75
C LEU A 193 -10.92 -20.62 -15.84
N LYS A 194 -11.76 -21.23 -14.99
CA LYS A 194 -12.56 -20.51 -14.01
C LYS A 194 -11.71 -19.78 -12.97
N GLU A 195 -10.64 -20.41 -12.48
CA GLU A 195 -9.68 -19.78 -11.56
C GLU A 195 -8.95 -18.61 -12.21
N LEU A 196 -8.52 -18.75 -13.47
CA LEU A 196 -7.89 -17.68 -14.23
C LEU A 196 -8.81 -16.45 -14.36
N GLU A 197 -10.08 -16.67 -14.70
CA GLU A 197 -11.10 -15.62 -14.78
C GLU A 197 -11.35 -14.97 -13.40
N GLN A 198 -11.48 -15.77 -12.34
CA GLN A 198 -11.67 -15.28 -10.98
C GLN A 198 -10.49 -14.47 -10.47
N ASN A 199 -9.25 -14.86 -10.80
CA ASN A 199 -8.05 -14.12 -10.42
C ASN A 199 -8.01 -12.76 -11.12
N ALA A 200 -8.34 -12.71 -12.41
CA ALA A 200 -8.34 -11.49 -13.21
C ALA A 200 -9.45 -10.51 -12.79
N ASN A 201 -10.63 -11.03 -12.41
CA ASN A 201 -11.82 -10.26 -12.06
C ASN A 201 -12.03 -10.08 -10.54
N HIS A 202 -11.04 -10.45 -9.72
CA HIS A 202 -11.16 -10.33 -8.27
C HIS A 202 -11.37 -8.87 -7.84
N PRO A 203 -12.28 -8.56 -6.90
CA PRO A 203 -12.55 -7.17 -6.48
C PRO A 203 -11.29 -6.43 -6.01
N SER A 204 -10.45 -7.06 -5.19
CA SER A 204 -9.15 -6.48 -4.80
C SER A 204 -8.19 -6.25 -5.97
N ARG A 205 -8.20 -7.11 -6.99
CA ARG A 205 -7.35 -6.96 -8.17
C ARG A 205 -7.78 -5.74 -8.99
N LEU A 206 -9.09 -5.56 -9.13
CA LEU A 206 -9.69 -4.40 -9.78
C LEU A 206 -9.46 -3.12 -8.97
N ALA A 207 -9.50 -3.19 -7.63
CA ALA A 207 -9.16 -2.07 -6.76
C ALA A 207 -7.70 -1.61 -6.93
N ILE A 208 -6.74 -2.54 -6.93
CA ILE A 208 -5.32 -2.24 -7.21
C ILE A 208 -5.18 -1.56 -8.58
N ASN A 209 -5.86 -2.10 -9.60
CA ASN A 209 -5.83 -1.52 -10.94
C ASN A 209 -6.43 -0.11 -10.98
N LYS A 210 -7.55 0.11 -10.28
CA LYS A 210 -8.20 1.41 -10.21
C LYS A 210 -7.28 2.45 -9.59
N ILE A 211 -6.67 2.12 -8.45
CA ILE A 211 -5.73 3.03 -7.78
C ILE A 211 -4.49 3.28 -8.67
N PHE A 212 -4.00 2.26 -9.36
CA PHE A 212 -2.91 2.45 -10.31
C PHE A 212 -3.28 3.34 -11.49
N LYS A 213 -4.51 3.24 -12.02
CA LYS A 213 -5.01 4.17 -13.05
C LYS A 213 -5.12 5.61 -12.56
N GLU A 214 -5.47 5.81 -11.28
CA GLU A 214 -5.44 7.14 -10.68
C GLU A 214 -3.99 7.68 -10.63
N ALA A 215 -3.00 6.83 -10.36
CA ALA A 215 -1.59 7.18 -10.47
C ALA A 215 -1.19 7.55 -11.90
N GLN A 216 -1.64 6.78 -12.89
CA GLN A 216 -1.41 7.09 -14.31
C GLN A 216 -1.96 8.46 -14.68
N GLN A 217 -3.19 8.78 -14.28
CA GLN A 217 -3.80 10.07 -14.54
C GLN A 217 -3.09 11.22 -13.84
N LEU A 218 -2.64 11.02 -12.59
CA LEU A 218 -1.87 12.01 -11.86
C LEU A 218 -0.53 12.29 -12.57
N VAL A 219 0.16 11.22 -12.98
CA VAL A 219 1.40 11.30 -13.75
C VAL A 219 1.17 12.01 -15.08
N GLU A 220 0.15 11.65 -15.87
CA GLU A 220 -0.20 12.32 -17.13
C GLU A 220 -0.39 13.82 -16.99
N ARG A 221 -1.06 14.26 -15.92
CA ARG A 221 -1.26 15.69 -15.65
C ARG A 221 0.07 16.40 -15.37
N GLU A 222 0.91 15.78 -14.54
CA GLU A 222 2.13 16.38 -14.00
C GLU A 222 3.39 16.14 -14.85
N THR A 223 3.38 15.22 -15.83
CA THR A 223 4.51 14.99 -16.74
C THR A 223 4.44 15.81 -18.03
N THR A 224 3.26 16.31 -18.43
CA THR A 224 3.15 17.25 -19.57
C THR A 224 4.05 18.50 -19.45
N PRO A 225 4.31 19.08 -18.26
CA PRO A 225 5.27 20.18 -18.07
C PRO A 225 6.75 19.74 -18.07
N LEU A 226 7.05 18.49 -17.68
CA LEU A 226 8.43 17.98 -17.53
C LEU A 226 9.17 17.88 -18.88
N ASN A 227 8.42 17.69 -19.96
CA ASN A 227 8.98 17.66 -21.33
C ASN A 227 9.41 19.05 -21.83
N GLY A 228 9.02 20.13 -21.14
CA GLY A 228 9.37 21.53 -21.44
C GLY A 228 10.68 22.03 -20.84
N GLY A 229 11.44 21.17 -20.15
CA GLY A 229 12.79 21.50 -19.64
C GLY A 229 12.83 22.27 -18.31
N THR A 230 11.69 22.66 -17.74
CA THR A 230 11.59 23.20 -16.37
C THR A 230 10.95 22.15 -15.46
N CYS A 231 11.79 21.48 -14.67
CA CYS A 231 11.36 20.41 -13.77
C CYS A 231 11.00 20.98 -12.39
N SER A 232 9.89 21.72 -12.28
CA SER A 232 9.30 22.03 -10.96
C SER A 232 8.27 20.98 -10.64
N VAL A 233 8.63 20.02 -9.78
CA VAL A 233 7.65 19.07 -9.23
C VAL A 233 6.80 19.82 -8.20
N SER A 234 5.49 19.75 -8.33
CA SER A 234 4.56 20.35 -7.36
C SER A 234 4.53 19.54 -6.06
N ASP A 235 4.42 20.21 -4.91
CA ASP A 235 4.14 19.57 -3.61
C ASP A 235 2.85 18.73 -3.70
N GLU A 236 1.87 19.18 -4.49
CA GLU A 236 0.61 18.45 -4.73
C GLU A 236 0.83 17.11 -5.44
N PHE A 237 1.87 17.00 -6.29
CA PHE A 237 2.20 15.76 -6.98
C PHE A 237 2.82 14.73 -6.03
N GLU A 238 3.73 15.18 -5.14
CA GLU A 238 4.31 14.33 -4.11
C GLU A 238 3.24 13.80 -3.15
N GLU A 239 2.39 14.70 -2.63
CA GLU A 239 1.28 14.33 -1.73
C GLU A 239 0.31 13.36 -2.41
N GLY A 240 -0.04 13.60 -3.68
CA GLY A 240 -0.91 12.73 -4.46
C GLY A 240 -0.33 11.32 -4.66
N ILE A 241 0.96 11.21 -4.99
CA ILE A 241 1.64 9.91 -5.09
C ILE A 241 1.71 9.21 -3.73
N GLN A 242 1.95 9.96 -2.65
CA GLN A 242 1.96 9.41 -1.29
C GLN A 242 0.59 8.86 -0.86
N ASP A 243 -0.51 9.54 -1.20
CA ASP A 243 -1.88 9.02 -0.98
C ASP A 243 -2.10 7.72 -1.75
N ILE A 244 -1.70 7.67 -3.02
CA ILE A 244 -1.81 6.48 -3.87
C ILE A 244 -1.05 5.30 -3.25
N VAL A 245 0.20 5.50 -2.81
CA VAL A 245 0.98 4.46 -2.12
C VAL A 245 0.23 3.95 -0.90
N SER A 246 -0.28 4.87 -0.07
CA SER A 246 -1.03 4.54 1.15
C SER A 246 -2.28 3.70 0.86
N ARG A 247 -3.02 4.05 -0.20
CA ARG A 247 -4.22 3.32 -0.63
C ARG A 247 -3.91 1.96 -1.25
N ILE A 248 -2.83 1.81 -2.03
CA ILE A 248 -2.43 0.51 -2.60
C ILE A 248 -2.02 -0.46 -1.49
N VAL A 249 -1.23 0.02 -0.53
CA VAL A 249 -0.80 -0.72 0.67
C VAL A 249 -2.03 -1.33 1.33
N GLN A 250 -3.08 -0.54 1.57
CA GLN A 250 -4.33 -0.96 2.23
C GLN A 250 -5.21 -1.96 1.46
N VAL A 251 -4.92 -2.27 0.18
CA VAL A 251 -5.77 -3.23 -0.54
C VAL A 251 -5.59 -4.64 0.00
N LYS A 252 -6.71 -5.26 0.38
CA LYS A 252 -6.77 -6.60 0.97
C LYS A 252 -6.38 -7.69 -0.03
N THR A 253 -5.48 -8.58 0.39
CA THR A 253 -5.03 -9.72 -0.43
C THR A 253 -5.64 -11.06 0.00
N GLY A 254 -6.20 -11.17 1.21
CA GLY A 254 -6.82 -12.38 1.73
C GLY A 254 -5.88 -13.58 1.74
N GLY A 255 -4.58 -13.34 1.93
CA GLY A 255 -3.52 -14.34 1.80
C GLY A 255 -3.28 -14.89 0.39
N LYS A 256 -3.96 -14.38 -0.66
CA LYS A 256 -3.83 -14.90 -2.02
C LYS A 256 -2.57 -14.40 -2.70
N ASN A 257 -1.73 -15.33 -3.15
CA ASN A 257 -0.43 -15.02 -3.76
C ASN A 257 -0.52 -14.09 -4.98
N PHE A 258 -1.50 -14.29 -5.86
CA PHE A 258 -1.65 -13.44 -7.04
C PHE A 258 -2.00 -11.98 -6.71
N LEU A 259 -2.77 -11.76 -5.63
CA LEU A 259 -3.12 -10.41 -5.16
C LEU A 259 -1.92 -9.73 -4.51
N ARG A 260 -1.14 -10.47 -3.70
CA ARG A 260 0.14 -9.96 -3.16
C ARG A 260 1.10 -9.57 -4.28
N LYS A 261 1.26 -10.44 -5.29
CA LYS A 261 2.09 -10.18 -6.47
C LYS A 261 1.60 -8.95 -7.24
N ALA A 262 0.29 -8.81 -7.48
CA ALA A 262 -0.28 -7.64 -8.13
C ALA A 262 0.02 -6.36 -7.33
N ARG A 263 -0.29 -6.36 -6.03
CA ARG A 263 -0.07 -5.22 -5.13
C ARG A 263 1.41 -4.82 -5.10
N TYR A 264 2.31 -5.80 -4.95
CA TYR A 264 3.75 -5.57 -4.93
C TYR A 264 4.25 -4.96 -6.24
N ARG A 265 3.88 -5.54 -7.39
CA ARG A 265 4.28 -5.00 -8.71
C ARG A 265 3.85 -3.54 -8.88
N THR A 266 2.61 -3.23 -8.50
CA THR A 266 2.10 -1.85 -8.52
C THR A 266 2.88 -0.95 -7.56
N LEU A 267 3.09 -1.39 -6.32
CA LEU A 267 3.84 -0.62 -5.31
C LEU A 267 5.26 -0.32 -5.74
N VAL A 268 6.00 -1.29 -6.27
CA VAL A 268 7.38 -1.10 -6.72
C VAL A 268 7.47 0.01 -7.75
N ARG A 269 6.55 0.04 -8.72
CA ARG A 269 6.49 1.10 -9.74
C ARG A 269 6.18 2.46 -9.14
N VAL A 270 5.14 2.56 -8.31
CA VAL A 270 4.71 3.83 -7.71
C VAL A 270 5.75 4.37 -6.71
N LEU A 271 6.42 3.50 -5.94
CA LEU A 271 7.50 3.89 -5.04
C LEU A 271 8.73 4.39 -5.79
N ALA A 272 9.04 3.80 -6.96
CA ALA A 272 10.11 4.32 -7.81
C ALA A 272 9.78 5.73 -8.31
N ILE A 273 8.53 5.97 -8.72
CA ILE A 273 8.05 7.31 -9.08
C ILE A 273 8.20 8.27 -7.89
N GLN A 274 7.76 7.86 -6.69
CA GLN A 274 7.89 8.66 -5.47
C GLN A 274 9.35 9.02 -5.18
N GLU A 275 10.29 8.06 -5.26
CA GLU A 275 11.71 8.30 -4.99
C GLU A 275 12.32 9.29 -6.00
N ILE A 276 11.94 9.19 -7.27
CA ILE A 276 12.37 10.13 -8.31
C ILE A 276 11.84 11.54 -8.00
N ILE A 277 10.58 11.67 -7.59
CA ILE A 277 9.96 12.96 -7.21
C ILE A 277 10.66 13.57 -6.00
N GLU A 278 10.85 12.80 -4.92
CA GLU A 278 11.54 13.26 -3.71
C GLU A 278 12.98 13.71 -4.01
N SER A 279 13.68 13.00 -4.91
CA SER A 279 15.01 13.39 -5.37
C SER A 279 14.98 14.75 -6.09
N CYS A 280 13.97 14.99 -6.94
CA CYS A 280 13.79 16.27 -7.63
C CYS A 280 13.60 17.41 -6.64
N MET A 281 12.71 17.25 -5.65
CA MET A 281 12.40 18.30 -4.68
C MET A 281 13.61 18.64 -3.81
N LYS A 282 14.37 17.63 -3.36
CA LYS A 282 15.64 17.83 -2.64
C LYS A 282 16.65 18.61 -3.48
N LYS A 283 16.70 18.36 -4.78
CA LYS A 283 17.62 19.03 -5.71
C LYS A 283 17.15 20.40 -6.14
N GLN A 284 15.85 20.65 -6.22
CA GLN A 284 15.29 21.99 -6.42
C GLN A 284 15.62 22.94 -5.27
N MET A 285 15.91 22.40 -4.08
CA MET A 285 16.42 23.14 -2.92
C MET A 285 17.96 23.40 -2.99
N LEU A 286 18.69 22.71 -3.87
CA LEU A 286 20.13 22.83 -4.08
C LEU A 286 20.44 23.52 -5.43
N ALA A 287 21.66 24.03 -5.60
CA ALA A 287 22.01 25.14 -6.50
C ALA A 287 21.49 25.00 -7.95
N LEU A 288 20.90 26.11 -8.42
CA LEU A 288 20.55 26.39 -9.83
C LEU A 288 21.73 26.11 -10.78
N PRO A 289 21.46 25.80 -12.06
CA PRO A 289 22.51 25.59 -13.06
C PRO A 289 23.53 26.72 -13.02
N LEU A 290 24.82 26.35 -13.04
CA LEU A 290 25.91 27.33 -13.09
C LEU A 290 25.71 28.25 -14.29
N TYR A 291 26.04 29.53 -14.11
CA TYR A 291 25.93 30.53 -15.16
C TYR A 291 26.82 30.15 -16.35
N ASN A 292 26.31 30.27 -17.57
CA ASN A 292 26.97 29.77 -18.78
C ASN A 292 28.37 30.33 -19.01
N ASP A 293 28.66 31.54 -18.48
CA ASP A 293 29.95 32.20 -18.66
C ASP A 293 31.03 31.73 -17.66
N ALA A 294 30.72 30.78 -16.76
CA ALA A 294 31.67 30.30 -15.75
C ALA A 294 32.78 29.40 -16.32
N HIS A 295 32.48 28.59 -17.35
CA HIS A 295 33.43 27.71 -18.03
C HIS A 295 32.84 27.18 -19.35
N PRO A 296 33.64 26.93 -20.41
CA PRO A 296 33.12 26.39 -21.69
C PRO A 296 32.30 25.10 -21.54
N SER A 297 32.71 24.22 -20.63
CA SER A 297 32.01 22.96 -20.33
C SER A 297 30.66 23.16 -19.64
N VAL A 298 30.39 24.30 -18.99
CA VAL A 298 29.13 24.52 -18.23
C VAL A 298 27.92 24.55 -19.16
N SER A 299 28.03 25.17 -20.34
CA SER A 299 26.94 25.17 -21.32
C SER A 299 26.57 23.74 -21.76
N LYS A 300 27.56 22.88 -21.97
CA LYS A 300 27.34 21.46 -22.31
C LYS A 300 26.78 20.67 -21.12
N ILE A 301 27.24 20.91 -19.88
CA ILE A 301 26.67 20.29 -18.68
C ILE A 301 25.21 20.72 -18.49
N ASN A 302 24.87 21.99 -18.70
CA ASN A 302 23.50 22.50 -18.64
C ASN A 302 22.60 21.87 -19.72
N SER A 303 23.12 21.70 -20.93
CA SER A 303 22.42 20.94 -21.98
C SER A 303 22.15 19.50 -21.56
N ILE A 304 23.16 18.81 -21.04
CA ILE A 304 23.02 17.42 -20.57
C ILE A 304 22.01 17.34 -19.42
N MET A 305 22.03 18.29 -18.48
CA MET A 305 21.05 18.33 -17.39
C MET A 305 19.61 18.47 -17.91
N ASN A 306 19.40 19.24 -18.99
CA ASN A 306 18.08 19.32 -19.64
C ASN A 306 17.68 17.99 -20.30
N ASP A 307 18.62 17.27 -20.91
CA ASP A 307 18.40 15.92 -21.43
C ASP A 307 18.07 14.92 -20.32
N VAL A 308 18.77 15.00 -19.18
CA VAL A 308 18.47 14.20 -17.98
C VAL A 308 17.08 14.51 -17.44
N ASN A 309 16.66 15.79 -17.46
CA ASN A 309 15.32 16.17 -17.05
C ASN A 309 14.23 15.58 -17.96
N ARG A 310 14.46 15.56 -19.27
CA ARG A 310 13.56 14.87 -20.22
C ARG A 310 13.52 13.37 -19.98
N ALA A 311 14.69 12.73 -19.86
CA ALA A 311 14.81 11.30 -19.59
C ALA A 311 14.11 10.90 -18.28
N ARG A 312 14.11 11.78 -17.27
CA ARG A 312 13.37 11.59 -16.02
C ARG A 312 11.86 11.58 -16.24
N GLY A 313 11.32 12.56 -16.97
CA GLY A 313 9.90 12.61 -17.32
C GLY A 313 9.46 11.36 -18.08
N SER A 314 10.29 10.90 -19.02
CA SER A 314 10.08 9.64 -19.74
C SER A 314 10.12 8.43 -18.80
N LEU A 315 11.07 8.37 -17.85
CA LEU A 315 11.16 7.30 -16.86
C LEU A 315 9.90 7.21 -15.99
N ILE A 316 9.42 8.35 -15.48
CA ILE A 316 8.20 8.42 -14.67
C ILE A 316 7.00 7.92 -15.49
N SER A 317 6.90 8.35 -16.76
CA SER A 317 5.83 7.92 -17.67
C SER A 317 5.89 6.42 -17.98
N LEU A 318 7.11 5.88 -18.14
CA LEU A 318 7.37 4.46 -18.37
C LEU A 318 7.03 3.59 -17.14
N LEU A 319 7.40 4.05 -15.94
CA LEU A 319 7.06 3.39 -14.68
C LEU A 319 5.56 3.40 -14.42
N ALA A 320 4.86 4.48 -14.78
CA ALA A 320 3.41 4.58 -14.70
C ALA A 320 2.71 3.75 -15.80
N GLY A 321 3.38 3.43 -16.91
CA GLY A 321 2.78 2.74 -18.05
C GLY A 321 1.76 3.60 -18.80
N VAL A 322 2.06 4.90 -18.93
CA VAL A 322 1.21 5.91 -19.56
C VAL A 322 1.53 6.05 -21.07
N HIS A 323 2.79 5.85 -21.45
CA HIS A 323 3.26 5.96 -22.84
C HIS A 323 4.17 4.79 -23.21
N ASP A 324 3.85 4.10 -24.30
CA ASP A 324 4.60 2.92 -24.81
C ASP A 324 5.71 3.30 -25.81
N SER A 325 5.98 4.59 -26.04
CA SER A 325 6.92 5.02 -27.07
C SER A 325 8.39 4.74 -26.72
N GLU A 326 8.72 4.72 -25.44
CA GLU A 326 10.08 4.48 -24.95
C GLU A 326 10.16 3.15 -24.20
N THR A 327 11.28 2.45 -24.35
CA THR A 327 11.55 1.19 -23.64
C THR A 327 12.61 1.41 -22.58
N TYR A 328 12.60 0.58 -21.53
CA TYR A 328 13.64 0.60 -20.48
C TYR A 328 15.06 0.51 -21.07
N LYS A 329 15.24 -0.31 -22.11
CA LYS A 329 16.51 -0.44 -22.85
C LYS A 329 16.91 0.85 -23.56
N HIS A 330 15.97 1.48 -24.27
CA HIS A 330 16.24 2.74 -24.96
C HIS A 330 16.68 3.82 -23.96
N LEU A 331 15.93 3.99 -22.87
CA LEU A 331 16.20 5.00 -21.86
C LEU A 331 17.53 4.73 -21.12
N SER A 332 17.86 3.47 -20.87
CA SER A 332 19.17 3.05 -20.35
C SER A 332 20.30 3.48 -21.30
N CYS A 333 20.18 3.19 -22.60
CA CYS A 333 21.17 3.61 -23.59
C CYS A 333 21.34 5.13 -23.65
N VAL A 334 20.23 5.89 -23.60
CA VAL A 334 20.26 7.36 -23.58
C VAL A 334 21.03 7.86 -22.36
N LEU A 335 20.68 7.40 -21.16
CA LEU A 335 21.34 7.81 -19.92
C LEU A 335 22.84 7.45 -19.89
N ILE A 336 23.22 6.26 -20.38
CA ILE A 336 24.62 5.86 -20.51
C ILE A 336 25.36 6.74 -21.50
N GLY A 337 24.72 7.12 -22.62
CA GLY A 337 25.29 8.08 -23.57
C GLY A 337 25.55 9.45 -22.94
N LEU A 338 24.61 9.95 -22.13
CA LEU A 338 24.80 11.21 -21.40
C LEU A 338 25.94 11.15 -20.37
N LEU A 339 26.17 10.00 -19.73
CA LEU A 339 27.35 9.80 -18.86
C LEU A 339 28.66 9.90 -19.65
N ALA A 340 28.73 9.23 -20.80
CA ALA A 340 29.92 9.28 -21.65
C ALA A 340 30.21 10.71 -22.15
N ASP A 341 29.16 11.45 -22.51
CA ASP A 341 29.25 12.87 -22.86
C ASP A 341 29.83 13.70 -21.69
N LEU A 342 29.39 13.49 -20.45
CA LEU A 342 29.94 14.18 -19.27
C LEU A 342 31.40 13.81 -18.97
N ASP A 343 31.76 12.55 -19.14
CA ASP A 343 33.12 12.05 -18.90
C ASP A 343 34.12 12.60 -19.91
N SER A 344 33.67 12.92 -21.12
CA SER A 344 34.50 13.55 -22.16
C SER A 344 34.85 15.02 -21.88
N LEU A 345 34.18 15.67 -20.92
CA LEU A 345 34.39 17.08 -20.62
C LEU A 345 35.62 17.30 -19.76
N ASP A 346 36.49 18.19 -20.22
CA ASP A 346 37.56 18.74 -19.38
C ASP A 346 36.96 19.75 -18.39
N VAL A 347 37.17 19.47 -17.10
CA VAL A 347 36.77 20.30 -15.95
C VAL A 347 37.94 20.46 -14.98
N SER A 348 39.17 20.30 -15.47
CA SER A 348 40.39 20.49 -14.70
C SER A 348 40.50 21.95 -14.20
N GLY A 349 41.04 22.16 -13.01
CA GLY A 349 41.24 23.50 -12.43
C GLY A 349 40.01 24.21 -11.84
N HIS A 350 38.77 23.75 -12.10
CA HIS A 350 37.55 24.40 -11.62
C HIS A 350 36.72 23.49 -10.70
N THR A 351 36.87 23.66 -9.38
CA THR A 351 36.22 22.81 -8.36
C THR A 351 34.68 22.85 -8.45
N GLU A 352 34.10 24.03 -8.66
CA GLU A 352 32.64 24.21 -8.75
C GLU A 352 32.05 23.46 -9.95
N VAL A 353 32.68 23.57 -11.12
CA VAL A 353 32.26 22.88 -12.36
C VAL A 353 32.40 21.37 -12.21
N ARG A 354 33.45 20.90 -11.53
CA ARG A 354 33.63 19.47 -11.23
C ARG A 354 32.55 18.92 -10.30
N ASN A 355 32.20 19.68 -9.26
CA ASN A 355 31.14 19.30 -8.34
C ASN A 355 29.79 19.27 -9.06
N TYR A 356 29.49 20.27 -9.88
CA TYR A 356 28.26 20.29 -10.67
C TYR A 356 28.18 19.10 -11.65
N ARG A 357 29.25 18.80 -12.38
CA ARG A 357 29.31 17.59 -13.23
C ARG A 357 29.05 16.33 -12.41
N LYS A 358 29.66 16.22 -11.22
CA LYS A 358 29.48 15.07 -10.32
C LYS A 358 28.02 14.92 -9.87
N GLU A 359 27.34 16.01 -9.55
CA GLU A 359 25.92 16.00 -9.18
C GLU A 359 25.03 15.51 -10.33
N VAL A 360 25.32 15.91 -11.57
CA VAL A 360 24.60 15.42 -12.76
C VAL A 360 24.87 13.92 -12.99
N VAL A 361 26.11 13.46 -12.80
CA VAL A 361 26.46 12.03 -12.86
C VAL A 361 25.73 11.23 -11.78
N GLU A 362 25.67 11.75 -10.55
CA GLU A 362 24.94 11.12 -9.45
C GLU A 362 23.43 11.03 -9.74
N GLU A 363 22.85 12.04 -10.40
CA GLU A 363 21.46 12.00 -10.87
C GLU A 363 21.24 10.91 -11.93
N ILE A 364 22.09 10.85 -12.97
CA ILE A 364 21.94 9.83 -14.02
C ILE A 364 22.04 8.42 -13.41
N ASN A 365 23.01 8.19 -12.52
CA ASN A 365 23.13 6.91 -11.83
C ASN A 365 21.95 6.60 -10.92
N SER A 366 21.27 7.61 -10.38
CA SER A 366 20.03 7.42 -9.62
C SER A 366 18.90 6.94 -10.53
N LEU A 367 18.72 7.57 -11.71
CA LEU A 367 17.69 7.17 -12.67
C LEU A 367 17.94 5.76 -13.24
N LEU A 368 19.19 5.42 -13.54
CA LEU A 368 19.56 4.09 -14.03
C LEU A 368 19.14 2.95 -13.08
N LYS A 369 19.21 3.16 -11.75
CA LYS A 369 18.80 2.15 -10.76
C LYS A 369 17.32 1.75 -10.87
N HIS A 370 16.47 2.64 -11.36
CA HIS A 370 15.03 2.37 -11.52
C HIS A 370 14.69 1.66 -12.83
N LEU A 371 15.64 1.53 -13.76
CA LEU A 371 15.41 0.84 -15.03
C LEU A 371 15.50 -0.69 -14.90
N ASP A 372 16.04 -1.21 -13.80
CA ASP A 372 16.15 -2.66 -13.52
C ASP A 372 14.90 -3.28 -12.86
N LEU A 373 13.83 -2.48 -12.67
CA LEU A 373 12.66 -2.86 -11.86
C LEU A 373 11.75 -3.92 -12.52
N GLU A 374 11.76 -4.09 -13.85
CA GLU A 374 10.94 -5.11 -14.51
C GLU A 374 11.34 -6.54 -14.11
N VAL A 375 12.65 -6.77 -13.90
CA VAL A 375 13.18 -8.10 -13.54
C VAL A 375 12.89 -8.42 -12.06
N GLU A 376 12.83 -7.41 -11.19
CA GLU A 376 12.57 -7.59 -9.76
C GLU A 376 11.11 -7.94 -9.45
N GLY A 377 10.16 -7.40 -10.23
CA GLY A 377 8.73 -7.67 -10.07
C GLY A 377 8.29 -9.10 -10.42
N GLU A 378 9.16 -9.90 -11.03
CA GLU A 378 8.89 -11.29 -11.41
C GLU A 378 9.31 -12.31 -10.34
N ARG A 379 10.26 -11.94 -9.47
CA ARG A 379 10.84 -12.87 -8.49
C ARG A 379 9.87 -13.13 -7.35
N THR A 380 9.50 -14.40 -7.15
CA THR A 380 8.58 -14.87 -6.10
C THR A 380 9.01 -14.51 -4.68
N SER A 381 10.31 -14.47 -4.42
CA SER A 381 10.86 -14.08 -3.12
C SER A 381 10.68 -12.59 -2.78
N ALA A 382 10.43 -11.73 -3.77
CA ALA A 382 10.37 -10.28 -3.56
C ALA A 382 9.01 -9.83 -2.99
N TYR A 383 7.92 -10.56 -3.25
CA TYR A 383 6.57 -10.24 -2.77
C TYR A 383 6.06 -11.16 -1.65
N ASP A 384 6.76 -12.25 -1.34
CA ASP A 384 6.41 -13.10 -0.19
C ASP A 384 6.97 -12.52 1.11
N LEU A 385 6.23 -11.57 1.68
CA LEU A 385 6.60 -10.91 2.94
C LEU A 385 6.66 -11.87 4.14
N THR A 386 6.11 -13.09 4.04
CA THR A 386 6.18 -14.08 5.12
C THR A 386 7.59 -14.58 5.39
N ARG A 387 8.47 -14.48 4.38
CA ARG A 387 9.89 -14.86 4.48
C ARG A 387 10.82 -13.68 4.73
N ASN A 388 10.27 -12.47 4.85
CA ASN A 388 11.06 -11.27 5.08
C ASN A 388 11.50 -11.17 6.55
N GLU A 389 12.80 -10.99 6.79
CA GLU A 389 13.36 -10.94 8.15
C GLU A 389 12.76 -9.82 9.01
N SER A 390 12.49 -8.64 8.43
CA SER A 390 11.89 -7.52 9.16
C SER A 390 10.46 -7.84 9.60
N ILE A 391 9.66 -8.49 8.74
CA ILE A 391 8.31 -8.92 9.08
C ILE A 391 8.32 -10.01 10.15
N LEU A 392 9.22 -10.99 10.05
CA LEU A 392 9.37 -12.04 11.06
C LEU A 392 9.72 -11.46 12.44
N LYS A 393 10.64 -10.48 12.49
CA LYS A 393 10.97 -9.76 13.73
C LYS A 393 9.77 -8.98 14.29
N ILE A 394 9.02 -8.29 13.43
CA ILE A 394 7.81 -7.55 13.86
C ILE A 394 6.77 -8.52 14.45
N GLU A 395 6.53 -9.67 13.83
CA GLU A 395 5.59 -10.66 14.35
C GLU A 395 6.08 -11.31 15.65
N GLU A 396 7.38 -11.54 15.80
CA GLU A 396 7.96 -11.98 17.08
C GLU A 396 7.67 -10.96 18.20
N ILE A 397 7.88 -9.67 17.93
CA ILE A 397 7.60 -8.59 18.88
C ILE A 397 6.11 -8.52 19.21
N ARG A 398 5.23 -8.62 18.21
CA ARG A 398 3.77 -8.63 18.42
C ARG A 398 3.33 -9.83 19.25
N ASN A 399 3.96 -10.99 19.10
CA ASN A 399 3.67 -12.17 19.91
C ASN A 399 4.07 -11.98 21.38
N LYS A 400 5.25 -11.39 21.65
CA LYS A 400 5.65 -11.01 23.02
C LYS A 400 4.67 -10.00 23.62
N MET A 401 4.31 -8.97 22.87
CA MET A 401 3.30 -7.98 23.29
C MET A 401 1.96 -8.63 23.63
N LYS A 402 1.48 -9.59 22.82
CA LYS A 402 0.23 -10.33 23.10
C LYS A 402 0.30 -11.11 24.42
N GLN A 403 1.46 -11.68 24.76
CA GLN A 403 1.68 -12.37 26.04
C GLN A 403 1.57 -11.39 27.21
N ILE A 404 2.33 -10.27 27.16
CA ILE A 404 2.27 -9.21 28.19
C ILE A 404 0.84 -8.69 28.35
N LYS A 405 0.15 -8.42 27.25
CA LYS A 405 -1.26 -7.96 27.25
C LYS A 405 -2.18 -8.95 27.94
N ALA A 406 -2.03 -10.25 27.65
CA ALA A 406 -2.88 -11.30 28.22
C ALA A 406 -2.64 -11.46 29.73
N GLU A 407 -1.41 -11.35 30.20
CA GLU A 407 -1.08 -11.39 31.63
C GLU A 407 -1.64 -10.17 32.36
N LEU A 408 -1.48 -8.99 31.79
CA LEU A 408 -1.93 -7.72 32.34
C LEU A 408 -3.46 -7.63 32.47
N LEU A 409 -4.21 -8.15 31.49
CA LEU A 409 -5.67 -8.12 31.53
C LEU A 409 -6.29 -9.22 32.40
N LYS A 410 -5.55 -10.30 32.70
CA LYS A 410 -6.02 -11.37 33.61
C LYS A 410 -5.92 -11.00 35.09
N ASN A 411 -4.92 -10.18 35.47
CA ASN A 411 -4.67 -9.79 36.86
C ASN A 411 -4.74 -8.25 37.07
N PRO A 412 -5.89 -7.61 36.80
CA PRO A 412 -6.00 -6.14 36.88
C PRO A 412 -5.85 -5.58 38.30
N GLY A 413 -6.03 -6.40 39.35
CA GLY A 413 -5.95 -5.98 40.76
C GLY A 413 -4.56 -6.11 41.41
N SER A 414 -3.58 -6.70 40.73
CA SER A 414 -2.21 -6.93 41.24
C SER A 414 -1.20 -5.94 40.68
N LEU A 415 -1.65 -4.80 40.14
CA LEU A 415 -0.76 -3.74 39.68
C LEU A 415 0.10 -3.18 40.82
N SER A 416 -0.36 -3.31 42.07
CA SER A 416 0.26 -2.79 43.31
C SER A 416 1.71 -3.25 43.54
N ASP A 417 2.09 -4.43 43.02
CA ASP A 417 3.35 -5.10 43.39
C ASP A 417 4.37 -5.15 42.23
N PHE A 418 3.97 -4.74 41.00
CA PHE A 418 4.80 -4.86 39.78
C PHE A 418 4.95 -3.55 38.98
N HIS A 419 4.73 -2.39 39.62
CA HIS A 419 4.49 -1.05 39.05
C HIS A 419 5.42 -0.48 37.96
N SER A 420 6.41 -1.22 37.45
CA SER A 420 7.22 -0.76 36.31
C SER A 420 7.63 -1.86 35.32
N ALA A 421 7.54 -3.14 35.69
CA ALA A 421 8.15 -4.20 34.87
C ALA A 421 7.46 -4.39 33.50
N PRO A 422 6.12 -4.53 33.39
CA PRO A 422 5.47 -4.68 32.09
C PRO A 422 5.64 -3.45 31.20
N LYS A 423 5.62 -2.25 31.79
CA LYS A 423 5.80 -0.99 31.05
C LYS A 423 7.22 -0.84 30.50
N ILE A 424 8.25 -1.20 31.28
CA ILE A 424 9.65 -1.20 30.82
C ILE A 424 9.83 -2.23 29.69
N GLU A 425 9.24 -3.41 29.81
CA GLU A 425 9.29 -4.43 28.77
C GLU A 425 8.66 -3.94 27.46
N LEU A 426 7.46 -3.32 27.54
CA LEU A 426 6.79 -2.72 26.39
C LEU A 426 7.61 -1.57 25.76
N GLN A 427 8.27 -0.74 26.57
CA GLN A 427 9.19 0.28 26.05
C GLN A 427 10.41 -0.35 25.35
N GLY A 428 10.92 -1.47 25.86
CA GLY A 428 11.95 -2.28 25.21
C GLY A 428 11.48 -2.85 23.87
N LEU A 429 10.20 -3.24 23.74
CA LEU A 429 9.62 -3.66 22.46
C LEU A 429 9.54 -2.52 21.45
N ILE A 430 9.26 -1.27 21.89
CA ILE A 430 9.31 -0.09 21.00
C ILE A 430 10.73 0.13 20.48
N ALA A 431 11.75 0.05 21.34
CA ALA A 431 13.14 0.18 20.92
C ALA A 431 13.53 -0.90 19.90
N GLN A 432 13.11 -2.16 20.12
CA GLN A 432 13.31 -3.24 19.15
C GLN A 432 12.59 -2.96 17.82
N LEU A 433 11.37 -2.40 17.85
CA LEU A 433 10.66 -2.01 16.63
C LEU A 433 11.38 -0.89 15.87
N ASP A 434 11.95 0.09 16.57
CA ASP A 434 12.70 1.20 15.95
C ASP A 434 13.97 0.73 15.24
N GLU A 435 14.61 -0.33 15.75
CA GLU A 435 15.76 -1.00 15.13
C GLU A 435 15.39 -1.81 13.87
N VAL A 436 14.12 -2.22 13.72
CA VAL A 436 13.68 -2.92 12.51
C VAL A 436 13.76 -1.96 11.32
N SER A 437 14.68 -2.25 10.39
CA SER A 437 14.81 -1.51 9.15
C SER A 437 13.61 -1.82 8.24
N PRO A 438 12.77 -0.82 7.92
CA PRO A 438 11.66 -1.03 7.01
C PRO A 438 12.11 -0.97 5.54
N GLY A 439 13.34 -0.53 5.29
CA GLY A 439 13.87 -0.26 3.95
C GLY A 439 12.97 0.71 3.18
N LYS A 440 12.78 0.43 1.89
CA LYS A 440 11.86 1.17 1.01
C LYS A 440 10.46 0.57 0.94
N ASN A 441 10.19 -0.52 1.65
CA ASN A 441 8.94 -1.26 1.50
C ASN A 441 7.83 -0.67 2.40
N PRO A 442 6.78 -0.06 1.84
CA PRO A 442 5.72 0.58 2.60
C PRO A 442 4.89 -0.42 3.41
N CYS A 443 4.80 -1.67 2.99
CA CYS A 443 4.11 -2.70 3.78
C CYS A 443 4.87 -2.99 5.09
N ILE A 444 6.20 -2.98 5.08
CA ILE A 444 7.02 -3.16 6.29
C ILE A 444 6.96 -1.91 7.17
N ARG A 445 6.94 -0.71 6.57
CA ARG A 445 6.73 0.54 7.31
C ARG A 445 5.40 0.54 8.05
N GLU A 446 4.33 0.17 7.35
CA GLU A 446 2.99 0.07 7.92
C GLU A 446 2.90 -1.04 8.97
N ALA A 447 3.59 -2.18 8.75
CA ALA A 447 3.72 -3.25 9.73
C ALA A 447 4.26 -2.76 11.06
N ARG A 448 5.40 -2.09 10.98
CA ARG A 448 6.10 -1.53 12.13
C ARG A 448 5.23 -0.47 12.80
N ARG A 449 4.62 0.44 12.03
CA ARG A 449 3.74 1.49 12.55
C ARG A 449 2.58 0.89 13.35
N ARG A 450 1.87 -0.11 12.80
CA ARG A 450 0.76 -0.79 13.50
C ARG A 450 1.23 -1.48 14.78
N ALA A 451 2.37 -2.18 14.74
CA ALA A 451 2.96 -2.81 15.92
C ALA A 451 3.32 -1.78 17.01
N VAL A 452 3.90 -0.63 16.63
CA VAL A 452 4.21 0.46 17.57
C VAL A 452 2.92 1.01 18.19
N VAL A 453 1.88 1.25 17.39
CA VAL A 453 0.59 1.74 17.91
C VAL A 453 -0.06 0.73 18.85
N GLU A 454 0.02 -0.58 18.56
CA GLU A 454 -0.45 -1.65 19.46
C GLU A 454 0.27 -1.63 20.82
N VAL A 455 1.61 -1.55 20.81
CA VAL A 455 2.40 -1.48 22.04
C VAL A 455 2.09 -0.19 22.81
N GLN A 456 2.02 0.94 22.11
CA GLN A 456 1.74 2.25 22.71
C GLN A 456 0.35 2.30 23.34
N ALA A 457 -0.66 1.65 22.74
CA ALA A 457 -2.01 1.57 23.31
C ALA A 457 -2.05 0.82 24.65
N ILE A 458 -1.16 -0.14 24.88
CA ILE A 458 -1.04 -0.84 26.16
C ILE A 458 -0.30 0.03 27.18
N ILE A 459 0.77 0.71 26.77
CA ILE A 459 1.51 1.64 27.64
C ILE A 459 0.58 2.76 28.14
N THR A 460 -0.22 3.37 27.25
CA THR A 460 -1.16 4.42 27.64
C THR A 460 -2.26 3.92 28.58
N TYR A 461 -2.68 2.66 28.45
CA TYR A 461 -3.58 2.02 29.39
C TYR A 461 -2.95 1.88 30.79
N ILE A 462 -1.70 1.41 30.86
CA ILE A 462 -0.95 1.30 32.13
C ILE A 462 -0.79 2.67 32.78
N ASP A 463 -0.36 3.67 32.01
CA ASP A 463 -0.16 5.04 32.49
C ASP A 463 -1.44 5.63 33.09
N LEU A 464 -2.59 5.38 32.45
CA LEU A 464 -3.86 5.84 32.97
C LEU A 464 -4.26 5.10 34.24
N LYS A 465 -4.09 3.77 34.30
CA LYS A 465 -4.39 2.99 35.52
C LYS A 465 -3.54 3.45 36.70
N GLU A 466 -2.24 3.62 36.50
CA GLU A 466 -1.34 4.17 37.54
C GLU A 466 -1.77 5.57 38.00
N ALA A 467 -2.19 6.44 37.07
CA ALA A 467 -2.64 7.79 37.40
C ALA A 467 -3.94 7.77 38.21
N LEU A 468 -4.89 6.88 37.89
CA LEU A 468 -6.13 6.69 38.61
C LEU A 468 -5.90 6.12 40.02
N GLU A 469 -4.99 5.15 40.16
CA GLU A 469 -4.61 4.56 41.45
C GLU A 469 -3.91 5.58 42.36
N LYS A 470 -2.94 6.33 41.82
CA LYS A 470 -2.30 7.45 42.55
C LYS A 470 -3.33 8.46 43.02
N ARG A 471 -4.31 8.80 42.18
CA ARG A 471 -5.39 9.70 42.62
C ARG A 471 -6.20 9.11 43.77
N GLN A 472 -6.52 7.82 43.72
CA GLN A 472 -7.29 7.16 44.77
C GLN A 472 -6.58 7.21 46.13
N THR A 473 -5.25 7.13 46.15
CA THR A 473 -4.46 7.30 47.39
C THR A 473 -4.35 8.76 47.85
N TYR A 474 -4.37 9.74 46.94
CA TYR A 474 -4.32 11.18 47.28
C TYR A 474 -5.68 11.79 47.72
N VAL A 475 -6.81 11.22 47.29
CA VAL A 475 -8.15 11.75 47.63
C VAL A 475 -8.44 11.71 49.14
N GLU A 476 -7.69 10.94 49.92
CA GLU A 476 -7.77 10.94 51.39
C GLU A 476 -7.11 12.16 52.06
N GLU A 477 -6.30 12.97 51.36
CA GLU A 477 -5.48 14.02 51.99
C GLU A 477 -5.86 15.49 51.65
N VAL A 478 -6.71 15.80 50.64
CA VAL A 478 -7.01 17.20 50.23
C VAL A 478 -8.50 17.46 49.92
N PRO A 479 -9.21 18.40 50.61
CA PRO A 479 -10.66 18.59 50.43
C PRO A 479 -11.11 19.57 49.32
N THR A 480 -10.23 20.30 48.64
CA THR A 480 -10.62 21.41 47.74
C THR A 480 -10.13 21.23 46.30
N GLU A 481 -10.65 20.22 45.59
CA GLU A 481 -10.52 20.12 44.12
C GLU A 481 -11.67 20.87 43.42
N HIS A 482 -11.37 21.56 42.32
CA HIS A 482 -12.39 22.23 41.50
C HIS A 482 -13.35 21.18 40.89
N PRO A 483 -14.68 21.42 40.86
CA PRO A 483 -15.65 20.46 40.34
C PRO A 483 -15.37 19.98 38.91
N SER A 484 -14.87 20.86 38.04
CA SER A 484 -14.48 20.50 36.66
C SER A 484 -13.32 19.53 36.62
N HIS A 485 -12.33 19.67 37.52
CA HIS A 485 -11.20 18.75 37.59
C HIS A 485 -11.69 17.35 38.00
N LYS A 486 -12.55 17.29 39.02
CA LYS A 486 -13.18 16.04 39.46
C LYS A 486 -13.99 15.37 38.34
N ALA A 487 -14.76 16.15 37.57
CA ALA A 487 -15.53 15.64 36.43
C ALA A 487 -14.64 15.01 35.34
N VAL A 488 -13.52 15.65 34.98
CA VAL A 488 -12.56 15.10 34.00
C VAL A 488 -12.04 13.74 34.45
N TRP A 489 -11.69 13.59 35.72
CA TRP A 489 -11.19 12.32 36.23
C TRP A 489 -12.24 11.20 36.27
N VAL A 490 -13.53 11.53 36.49
CA VAL A 490 -14.61 10.55 36.37
C VAL A 490 -14.67 10.02 34.94
N VAL A 491 -14.56 10.91 33.94
CA VAL A 491 -14.49 10.49 32.53
C VAL A 491 -13.25 9.64 32.24
N LEU A 492 -12.08 10.01 32.77
CA LEU A 492 -10.87 9.19 32.66
C LEU A 492 -11.06 7.79 33.26
N GLY A 493 -11.80 7.66 34.36
CA GLY A 493 -12.19 6.37 34.91
C GLY A 493 -12.98 5.52 33.90
N HIS A 494 -14.01 6.09 33.28
CA HIS A 494 -14.79 5.42 32.22
C HIS A 494 -13.93 5.05 31.01
N LEU A 495 -13.08 5.97 30.55
CA LEU A 495 -12.17 5.73 29.42
C LEU A 495 -11.19 4.59 29.71
N SER A 496 -10.75 4.40 30.96
CA SER A 496 -9.89 3.27 31.34
C SER A 496 -10.59 1.91 31.16
N VAL A 497 -11.89 1.84 31.44
CA VAL A 497 -12.70 0.61 31.27
C VAL A 497 -12.91 0.36 29.78
N LEU A 498 -13.30 1.39 29.03
CA LEU A 498 -13.49 1.29 27.58
C LEU A 498 -12.20 0.90 26.86
N GLN A 499 -11.05 1.41 27.26
CA GLN A 499 -9.77 1.02 26.67
C GLN A 499 -9.43 -0.46 26.93
N ALA A 500 -9.74 -0.99 28.11
CA ALA A 500 -9.56 -2.42 28.38
C ALA A 500 -10.44 -3.29 27.45
N GLU A 501 -11.70 -2.90 27.25
CA GLU A 501 -12.59 -3.57 26.29
C GLU A 501 -12.07 -3.46 24.85
N VAL A 502 -11.57 -2.28 24.44
CA VAL A 502 -10.94 -2.07 23.12
C VAL A 502 -9.67 -2.90 22.95
N LEU A 503 -8.85 -3.08 23.99
CA LEU A 503 -7.66 -3.93 23.95
C LEU A 503 -7.99 -5.42 23.72
N LEU A 504 -9.16 -5.87 24.22
CA LEU A 504 -9.68 -7.23 24.05
C LEU A 504 -10.48 -7.45 22.76
N PHE A 505 -11.02 -6.39 22.17
CA PHE A 505 -11.80 -6.46 20.94
C PHE A 505 -11.02 -7.12 19.79
N ASP A 506 -11.61 -8.06 19.05
CA ASP A 506 -10.97 -8.77 17.92
C ASP A 506 -11.93 -8.93 16.74
N GLY A 507 -12.83 -7.96 16.59
CA GLY A 507 -13.87 -7.94 15.56
C GLY A 507 -13.60 -6.99 14.39
N ASN A 508 -14.60 -6.83 13.55
CA ASN A 508 -14.61 -5.91 12.40
C ASN A 508 -15.53 -4.70 12.66
N ARG A 509 -15.51 -3.73 11.72
CA ARG A 509 -16.31 -2.49 11.83
C ARG A 509 -17.83 -2.68 11.81
N ALA A 510 -18.32 -3.78 11.24
CA ALA A 510 -19.74 -4.11 11.19
C ALA A 510 -20.24 -4.82 12.47
N ASP A 511 -19.34 -5.22 13.37
CA ASP A 511 -19.72 -5.90 14.60
C ASP A 511 -20.40 -4.93 15.57
N LYS A 512 -21.45 -5.43 16.24
CA LYS A 512 -22.20 -4.64 17.24
C LYS A 512 -21.32 -4.12 18.36
N ASP A 513 -20.29 -4.88 18.72
CA ASP A 513 -19.34 -4.51 19.77
C ASP A 513 -18.46 -3.34 19.35
N TYR A 514 -18.04 -3.25 18.08
CA TYR A 514 -17.32 -2.08 17.57
C TYR A 514 -18.19 -0.83 17.68
N ILE A 515 -19.42 -0.89 17.15
CA ILE A 515 -20.36 0.24 17.12
C ILE A 515 -20.64 0.71 18.56
N ARG A 516 -20.84 -0.23 19.49
CA ARG A 516 -21.04 0.07 20.92
C ARG A 516 -19.83 0.78 21.53
N LEU A 517 -18.62 0.28 21.29
CA LEU A 517 -17.38 0.86 21.83
C LEU A 517 -17.12 2.26 21.25
N GLU A 518 -17.27 2.44 19.94
CA GLU A 518 -17.17 3.73 19.26
C GLU A 518 -18.19 4.74 19.84
N GLU A 519 -19.45 4.32 20.02
CA GLU A 519 -20.51 5.14 20.60
C GLU A 519 -20.19 5.54 22.04
N PHE A 520 -19.73 4.60 22.88
CA PHE A 520 -19.41 4.88 24.28
C PHE A 520 -18.21 5.80 24.45
N VAL A 521 -17.17 5.66 23.63
CA VAL A 521 -16.03 6.59 23.66
C VAL A 521 -16.46 7.97 23.16
N THR A 522 -17.25 8.04 22.09
CA THR A 522 -17.81 9.30 21.56
C THR A 522 -18.69 10.00 22.60
N LYS A 523 -19.49 9.25 23.37
CA LYS A 523 -20.27 9.82 24.49
C LYS A 523 -19.36 10.45 25.55
N GLN A 524 -18.22 9.84 25.87
CA GLN A 524 -17.27 10.44 26.83
C GLN A 524 -16.65 11.75 26.28
N LEU A 525 -16.40 11.86 24.96
CA LEU A 525 -15.97 13.11 24.34
C LEU A 525 -17.01 14.23 24.54
N LEU A 526 -18.29 13.93 24.31
CA LEU A 526 -19.38 14.90 24.54
C LEU A 526 -19.48 15.32 26.01
N VAL A 527 -19.26 14.39 26.95
CA VAL A 527 -19.21 14.71 28.39
C VAL A 527 -18.04 15.63 28.69
N LEU A 528 -16.85 15.40 28.11
CA LEU A 528 -15.68 16.28 28.27
C LEU A 528 -15.96 17.69 27.73
N ASP A 529 -16.62 17.79 26.58
CA ASP A 529 -16.97 19.09 25.98
C ASP A 529 -17.95 19.89 26.85
N ALA A 530 -18.82 19.20 27.59
CA ALA A 530 -19.76 19.81 28.53
C ALA A 530 -19.09 20.26 29.86
N VAL A 531 -17.85 19.86 30.14
CA VAL A 531 -17.14 20.31 31.35
C VAL A 531 -16.69 21.76 31.19
N ASP A 532 -17.35 22.66 31.91
CA ASP A 532 -16.95 24.07 32.02
C ASP A 532 -15.81 24.25 33.03
N SER A 533 -14.65 24.66 32.53
CA SER A 533 -13.45 24.92 33.33
C SER A 533 -13.51 26.19 34.19
N GLN A 534 -14.50 27.08 34.00
CA GLN A 534 -14.64 28.34 34.77
C GLN A 534 -13.33 29.17 34.87
N GLY A 535 -12.46 29.06 33.86
CA GLY A 535 -11.17 29.75 33.84
C GLY A 535 -9.99 29.03 34.50
N ASP A 536 -10.20 27.87 35.16
CA ASP A 536 -9.11 27.08 35.76
C ASP A 536 -8.24 26.41 34.69
N GLU A 537 -6.97 26.81 34.62
CA GLU A 537 -6.00 26.32 33.64
C GLU A 537 -5.67 24.83 33.85
N LEU A 538 -5.67 24.33 35.09
CA LEU A 538 -5.42 22.92 35.37
C LEU A 538 -6.54 22.03 34.81
N SER A 539 -7.79 22.43 35.03
CA SER A 539 -8.96 21.76 34.45
C SER A 539 -8.97 21.82 32.92
N LYS A 540 -8.58 22.94 32.30
CA LYS A 540 -8.47 23.04 30.83
C LYS A 540 -7.43 22.08 30.28
N GLN A 541 -6.25 22.00 30.90
CA GLN A 541 -5.17 21.11 30.48
C GLN A 541 -5.57 19.63 30.67
N ALA A 542 -6.15 19.29 31.81
CA ALA A 542 -6.64 17.94 32.10
C ALA A 542 -7.72 17.52 31.10
N ARG A 543 -8.69 18.39 30.80
CA ARG A 543 -9.72 18.13 29.77
C ARG A 543 -9.09 17.89 28.40
N LYS A 544 -8.13 18.72 27.98
CA LYS A 544 -7.43 18.57 26.69
C LYS A 544 -6.68 17.24 26.62
N GLN A 545 -6.05 16.80 27.71
CA GLN A 545 -5.39 15.49 27.79
C GLN A 545 -6.41 14.35 27.71
N ALA A 546 -7.53 14.43 28.41
CA ALA A 546 -8.59 13.42 28.35
C ALA A 546 -9.21 13.30 26.94
N VAL A 547 -9.40 14.42 26.23
CA VAL A 547 -9.87 14.43 24.83
C VAL A 547 -8.85 13.73 23.92
N LYS A 548 -7.55 14.06 24.07
CA LYS A 548 -6.49 13.36 23.31
C LYS A 548 -6.48 11.86 23.58
N PHE A 549 -6.71 11.47 24.83
CA PHE A 549 -6.77 10.07 25.23
C PHE A 549 -7.96 9.34 24.61
N ALA A 550 -9.17 9.91 24.67
CA ALA A 550 -10.35 9.34 24.03
C ALA A 550 -10.17 9.21 22.50
N ASN A 551 -9.62 10.23 21.84
CA ASN A 551 -9.29 10.17 20.41
C ASN A 551 -8.23 9.10 20.09
N SER A 552 -7.27 8.88 20.99
CA SER A 552 -6.29 7.80 20.86
C SER A 552 -6.95 6.42 20.95
N ILE A 553 -7.97 6.25 21.81
CA ILE A 553 -8.74 4.99 21.89
C ILE A 553 -9.52 4.75 20.61
N LEU A 554 -10.22 5.78 20.08
CA LEU A 554 -10.95 5.67 18.81
C LEU A 554 -10.01 5.34 17.65
N SER A 555 -8.89 6.06 17.53
CA SER A 555 -7.91 5.80 16.47
C SER A 555 -7.32 4.39 16.56
N TYR A 556 -7.09 3.87 17.77
CA TYR A 556 -6.63 2.51 17.97
C TYR A 556 -7.71 1.48 17.63
N LEU A 557 -8.96 1.71 18.03
CA LEU A 557 -10.10 0.86 17.70
C LEU A 557 -10.29 0.77 16.18
N ASP A 558 -10.27 1.90 15.49
CA ASP A 558 -10.33 1.96 14.02
C ASP A 558 -9.20 1.15 13.38
N MET A 559 -7.95 1.38 13.82
CA MET A 559 -6.79 0.64 13.32
C MET A 559 -6.91 -0.88 13.53
N LYS A 560 -7.49 -1.33 14.65
CA LYS A 560 -7.73 -2.76 14.89
C LYS A 560 -8.77 -3.36 13.95
N THR A 561 -9.77 -2.56 13.56
CA THR A 561 -10.83 -2.98 12.64
C THR A 561 -10.43 -2.87 11.18
N ASP A 562 -9.37 -2.12 10.89
CA ASP A 562 -8.72 -2.12 9.59
C ASP A 562 -8.07 -3.48 9.33
N GLU A 563 -8.81 -4.35 8.64
CA GLU A 563 -8.34 -5.65 8.14
C GLU A 563 -7.11 -5.46 7.24
N TRP A 564 -5.93 -5.65 7.82
CA TRP A 564 -4.64 -5.43 7.19
C TRP A 564 -3.84 -6.72 7.09
N GLU A 565 -3.21 -6.92 5.93
CA GLU A 565 -2.35 -8.07 5.65
C GLU A 565 -1.12 -7.66 4.84
N TYR A 566 0.02 -8.25 5.17
CA TYR A 566 1.28 -8.14 4.41
C TYR A 566 1.27 -9.01 3.15
#